data_AF-A0A2C1ZBK6-F1
#
_entry.id   AF-A0A2C1ZBK6-F1
#
_cell.length_a   1.000
_cell.length_b   1.000
_cell.length_c   1.000
_cell.angle_alpha   90.00
_cell.angle_beta   90.00
_cell.angle_gamma   90.00
#
_symmetry.space_group_name_H-M   'P 1'
#
loop_
_entity.id
_entity.type
_entity.pdbx_description
1 polymer ?
#
loop_
_entity_poly.entity_id
_entity_poly.type
_entity_poly.pdbx_seq_one_letter_code
_entity_poly.pdbx_strand_id
1 'polypeptide(L)' 'MENLLRKAVQTKRQFLINKLIQSGVYKKNNKHLYEWTLTELEQEYNASISDNKKLIIR' A
#
# COMPACT_ATOMS: atom_id res chain seq x y z
N MET A 1 -6.86 -24.48 13.68
CA MET A 1 -7.17 -23.52 12.58
C MET A 1 -6.50 -22.20 12.91
N GLU A 2 -5.17 -22.18 12.93
CA GLU A 2 -4.46 -21.01 13.41
C GLU A 2 -4.21 -20.03 12.28
N ASN A 3 -4.75 -18.82 12.47
CA ASN A 3 -4.28 -17.57 11.88
C ASN A 3 -4.77 -17.18 10.48
N LEU A 4 -6.05 -17.42 10.17
CA LEU A 4 -6.76 -16.74 9.06
C LEU A 4 -6.56 -15.22 9.10
N LEU A 5 -6.59 -14.62 10.29
CA LEU A 5 -6.36 -13.19 10.50
C LEU A 5 -4.93 -12.77 10.12
N ARG A 6 -3.89 -13.52 10.51
CA ARG A 6 -2.50 -13.18 10.12
C ARG A 6 -2.28 -13.38 8.63
N LYS A 7 -2.90 -14.40 8.02
CA LYS A 7 -2.88 -14.58 6.56
C LYS A 7 -3.56 -13.42 5.85
N ALA A 8 -4.74 -13.00 6.29
CA ALA A 8 -5.44 -11.86 5.71
C ALA A 8 -4.60 -10.58 5.79
N VAL A 9 -3.96 -10.33 6.95
CA VAL A 9 -3.06 -9.20 7.17
C VAL A 9 -1.82 -9.26 6.25
N GLN A 10 -1.17 -10.42 6.14
CA GLN A 10 -0.03 -10.60 5.23
C GLN A 10 -0.42 -10.40 3.77
N THR A 11 -1.54 -11.00 3.34
CA THR A 11 -2.05 -10.83 1.98
C THR A 11 -2.35 -9.36 1.68
N LYS A 12 -2.99 -8.64 2.62
CA LYS A 12 -3.29 -7.22 2.47
C LYS A 12 -1.99 -6.40 2.35
N ARG A 13 -0.98 -6.71 3.17
CA ARG A 13 0.33 -6.05 3.11
C ARG A 13 0.98 -6.24 1.74
N GLN A 14 1.03 -7.47 1.26
CA GLN A 14 1.62 -7.80 -0.05
C GLN A 14 0.86 -7.12 -1.20
N PHE A 15 -0.48 -7.06 -1.10
CA PHE A 15 -1.34 -6.37 -2.06
C PHE A 15 -1.02 -4.87 -2.13
N LEU A 16 -0.90 -4.20 -0.99
CA LEU A 16 -0.58 -2.77 -0.93
C LEU A 16 0.81 -2.48 -1.50
N ILE A 17 1.82 -3.29 -1.15
CA ILE A 17 3.18 -3.17 -1.69
C ILE A 17 3.14 -3.28 -3.22
N ASN A 18 2.48 -4.30 -3.77
CA ASN A 18 2.36 -4.48 -5.21
C ASN A 18 1.64 -3.31 -5.88
N LYS A 19 0.58 -2.77 -5.27
CA LYS A 19 -0.13 -1.60 -5.79
C LYS A 19 0.71 -0.33 -5.77
N LEU A 20 1.47 -0.09 -4.70
CA LEU A 20 2.37 1.05 -4.60
C LEU A 20 3.49 0.96 -5.64
N ILE A 21 4.08 -0.23 -5.82
CA ILE A 21 5.07 -0.52 -6.87
C ILE A 21 4.48 -0.25 -8.26
N GLN A 22 3.27 -0.74 -8.54
CA GLN A 22 2.56 -0.48 -9.80
C GLN A 22 2.27 1.01 -10.02
N SER A 23 2.02 1.76 -8.95
CA SER A 23 1.85 3.21 -8.99
C SER A 23 3.17 3.98 -9.17
N GLY A 24 4.32 3.29 -9.27
CA GLY A 24 5.64 3.90 -9.42
C GLY A 24 6.32 4.24 -8.09
N VAL A 25 5.75 3.85 -6.96
CA VAL A 25 6.33 4.05 -5.61
C VAL A 25 7.11 2.79 -5.23
N TYR A 26 8.44 2.84 -5.36
CA TYR A 26 9.32 1.69 -5.03
C TYR A 26 9.99 1.83 -3.67
N LYS A 27 10.31 3.06 -3.29
CA LYS A 27 10.95 3.44 -2.04
C LYS A 27 10.54 4.88 -1.74
N LYS A 28 10.30 5.18 -0.47
CA LYS A 28 10.00 6.54 -0.03
C LYS A 28 10.78 6.80 1.25
N ASN A 29 11.40 7.97 1.31
CA ASN A 29 12.23 8.40 2.44
C ASN A 29 13.43 7.49 2.75
N ASN A 30 14.11 6.99 1.71
CA ASN A 30 15.23 6.03 1.80
C ASN A 30 14.91 4.68 2.47
N LYS A 31 13.64 4.39 2.77
CA LYS A 31 13.19 3.09 3.26
C LYS A 31 12.48 2.31 2.16
N HIS A 32 12.68 1.00 2.16
CA HIS A 32 11.95 0.10 1.26
C HIS A 32 10.52 -0.07 1.74
N LEU A 33 9.57 -0.31 0.83
CA LEU A 33 8.17 -0.62 1.17
C LEU A 33 8.03 -1.84 2.10
N TYR A 34 9.02 -2.73 2.09
CA TYR A 34 9.06 -3.89 3.01
C TYR A 34 9.40 -3.51 4.45
N GLU A 35 10.01 -2.35 4.68
CA GLU A 35 10.29 -1.81 6.01
C GLU A 35 9.10 -1.01 6.57
N TRP A 36 8.09 -0.75 5.74
CA TRP A 36 6.91 -0.01 6.13
C TRP A 36 5.92 -0.91 6.87
N THR A 37 5.29 -0.34 7.89
CA THR A 37 4.17 -0.97 8.58
C THR A 37 2.93 -1.02 7.67
N LEU A 38 1.98 -1.91 8.00
CA LEU A 38 0.73 -2.03 7.24
C LEU A 38 -0.01 -0.68 7.15
N THR A 39 -0.04 0.07 8.26
CA THR A 39 -0.69 1.38 8.33
C THR A 39 -0.03 2.40 7.40
N GLU A 40 1.30 2.46 7.33
CA GLU A 40 2.01 3.34 6.41
C GLU A 40 1.70 3.00 4.95
N LEU A 41 1.68 1.70 4.61
CA LEU A 41 1.29 1.23 3.27
C LEU A 41 -0.16 1.58 2.93
N GLU A 42 -1.08 1.47 3.89
CA GLU A 42 -2.50 1.85 3.72
C GLU A 42 -2.65 3.36 3.54
N GLN A 43 -1.94 4.18 4.32
CA GLN A 43 -1.98 5.64 4.19
C GLN A 43 -1.47 6.09 2.82
N GLU A 44 -0.34 5.55 2.37
CA GLU A 44 0.23 5.90 1.06
C GLU A 44 -0.64 5.41 -0.09
N TYR A 45 -1.18 4.20 0.03
CA TYR A 45 -2.13 3.69 -0.96
C TYR A 45 -3.35 4.59 -1.02
N ASN A 46 -3.97 4.93 0.11
CA ASN A 46 -5.12 5.82 0.16
C ASN A 46 -4.82 7.21 -0.42
N ALA A 47 -3.63 7.76 -0.15
CA ALA A 47 -3.17 9.01 -0.74
C ALA A 47 -3.03 8.90 -2.28
N SER A 48 -2.44 7.82 -2.78
CA SER A 48 -2.30 7.53 -4.21
C SER A 48 -3.66 7.38 -4.92
N ILE A 49 -4.63 6.72 -4.28
CA ILE A 49 -5.99 6.62 -4.82
C ILE A 49 -6.72 7.97 -4.78
N SER A 50 -6.49 8.77 -3.74
CA SER A 50 -7.11 10.10 -3.61
C SER A 50 -6.58 11.09 -4.65
N ASP A 51 -5.33 10.95 -5.10
CA ASP A 51 -4.75 11.75 -6.17
C ASP A 51 -5.33 11.38 -7.56
N ASN A 52 -5.58 10.09 -7.80
CA ASN A 52 -6.27 9.63 -9.01
C ASN A 52 -7.73 10.12 -9.13
N LYS A 53 -8.36 10.53 -8.03
CA LYS A 53 -9.71 11.11 -8.04
C LYS A 53 -9.75 12.57 -8.48
N LYS A 54 -8.62 13.29 -8.44
CA LYS A 54 -8.51 14.67 -8.92
C LYS A 54 -8.51 14.80 -10.44
N LEU A 55 -8.23 13.71 -11.17
CA LEU A 55 -8.23 13.72 -12.64
C LEU A 55 -9.63 13.50 -13.24
N ILE A 56 -10.64 13.16 -12.43
CA ILE A 56 -12.02 12.89 -12.85
C ILE A 56 -12.98 13.98 -12.35
N ILE A 57 -12.52 15.23 -12.25
CA ILE A 57 -13.41 16.39 -12.25
C ILE A 57 -12.75 17.41 -13.17
N ARG A 58 -13.00 17.24 -14.47
CA ARG A 58 -12.80 18.27 -15.50
C ARG A 58 -14.00 19.20 -15.48
#